data_AF-A0A0M0BMJ6-F1
#
_entry.id   AF-A0A0M0BMJ6-F1
#
_cell.length_a   1.000
_cell.length_b   1.000
_cell.length_c   1.000
_cell.angle_alpha   90.00
_cell.angle_beta   90.00
_cell.angle_gamma   90.00
#
_symmetry.space_group_name_H-M   'P 1'
#
loop_
_entity.id
_entity.type
_entity.pdbx_description
1 polymer ?
#
loop_
_entity_poly.entity_id
_entity_poly.type
_entity_poly.pdbx_seq_one_letter_code
_entity_poly.pdbx_strand_id
1 'polypeptide(L)'
;MIQLEAVRILLSATMLGYASWSDLRTREVSDLTWIVFGAPGLLMDVYEVAAGKVSPLNLAVPVLFSSALSFALGYLGLFGGADFKAFVALAVLQPYPPRLIRPVLGVVSVVYPLTVFSNSALAGASFGLVLLFRNMSAARRGSPLFEGHESEAPWRKLIILFSGVRVRLESVRGPPFQYPLEVPAEEGGRRLVLMPDIEDDEAAAEVFG
;
A
#
# COMPACT_ATOMS: atom_id res chain seq x y z
N MET A 1 20.27 11.90 20.28
CA MET A 1 19.43 10.72 19.96
C MET A 1 18.05 11.16 19.50
N ILE A 2 17.30 11.94 20.29
CA ILE A 2 15.98 12.49 19.90
C ILE A 2 16.01 13.25 18.56
N GLN A 3 17.01 14.12 18.34
CA GLN A 3 17.16 14.84 17.07
C GLN A 3 17.35 13.90 15.87
N LEU A 4 18.14 12.84 16.04
CA LEU A 4 18.40 11.85 15.00
C LEU A 4 17.14 11.03 14.70
N GLU A 5 16.41 10.62 15.73
CA GLU A 5 15.11 9.95 15.61
C GLU A 5 14.09 10.83 14.86
N ALA A 6 14.02 12.12 15.19
CA ALA A 6 13.13 13.06 14.50
C ALA A 6 13.48 13.17 13.00
N VAL A 7 14.77 13.21 12.66
CA VAL A 7 15.23 13.22 11.26
C VAL A 7 14.84 11.91 10.57
N ARG A 8 15.03 10.75 11.19
CA ARG A 8 14.60 9.44 10.63
C ARG A 8 13.10 9.41 10.34
N ILE A 9 12.29 9.86 11.31
CA ILE A 9 10.83 9.93 11.15
C ILE A 9 10.47 10.84 9.99
N LEU A 10 11.07 12.05 9.92
CA LEU A 10 10.78 13.01 8.87
C LEU A 10 11.19 12.48 7.49
N LEU A 11 12.36 11.86 7.38
CA LEU A 11 12.82 11.23 6.13
C LEU A 11 11.89 10.10 5.71
N SER A 12 11.48 9.25 6.64
CA SER A 12 10.55 8.14 6.37
C SER A 12 9.18 8.65 5.90
N ALA A 13 8.62 9.64 6.61
CA ALA A 13 7.34 10.24 6.25
C ALA A 13 7.41 10.96 4.90
N THR A 14 8.51 11.67 4.63
CA THR A 14 8.73 12.36 3.35
C THR A 14 8.90 11.36 2.21
N MET A 15 9.69 10.30 2.41
CA MET A 15 9.89 9.23 1.43
C MET A 15 8.56 8.57 1.07
N LEU A 16 7.80 8.11 2.08
CA LEU A 16 6.53 7.45 1.86
C LEU A 16 5.48 8.42 1.27
N GLY A 17 5.41 9.65 1.76
CA GLY A 17 4.50 10.66 1.22
C GLY A 17 4.80 11.02 -0.24
N TYR A 18 6.07 11.19 -0.59
CA TYR A 18 6.51 11.41 -1.97
C TYR A 18 6.22 10.19 -2.85
N ALA A 19 6.54 8.97 -2.38
CA ALA A 19 6.27 7.75 -3.11
C ALA A 19 4.77 7.58 -3.37
N SER A 20 3.91 7.76 -2.36
CA SER A 20 2.46 7.72 -2.53
C SER A 20 1.95 8.80 -3.48
N TRP A 21 2.49 10.02 -3.43
CA TRP A 21 2.10 11.09 -4.34
C TRP A 21 2.55 10.81 -5.80
N SER A 22 3.77 10.32 -5.98
CA SER A 22 4.31 9.92 -7.28
C SER A 22 3.49 8.77 -7.85
N ASP A 23 3.22 7.74 -7.07
CA ASP A 23 2.38 6.60 -7.46
C ASP A 23 0.97 7.07 -7.88
N LEU A 24 0.34 7.97 -7.11
CA LEU A 24 -0.97 8.52 -7.47
C LEU A 24 -0.97 9.36 -8.76
N ARG A 25 0.17 10.00 -9.10
CA ARG A 25 0.26 10.93 -10.23
C ARG A 25 0.76 10.28 -11.52
N THR A 26 1.76 9.42 -11.41
CA THR A 26 2.50 8.83 -12.54
C THR A 26 2.48 7.29 -12.54
N ARG A 27 1.88 6.64 -11.54
CA ARG A 27 1.88 5.17 -11.33
C ARG A 27 3.24 4.50 -11.28
N GLU A 28 4.27 5.30 -11.15
CA GLU A 28 5.64 4.83 -11.07
C GLU A 28 6.34 5.63 -9.99
N VAL A 29 7.15 4.92 -9.21
CA VAL A 29 8.07 5.50 -8.23
C VAL A 29 9.48 5.19 -8.69
N SER A 30 10.27 6.23 -8.94
CA SER A 30 11.66 6.07 -9.38
C SER A 30 12.49 5.34 -8.34
N ASP A 31 13.32 4.39 -8.78
CA ASP A 31 14.25 3.64 -7.93
C ASP A 31 15.21 4.54 -7.15
N LEU A 32 15.53 5.71 -7.72
CA LEU A 32 16.36 6.70 -7.09
C LEU A 32 15.75 7.22 -5.78
N THR A 33 14.43 7.21 -5.64
CA THR A 33 13.73 7.60 -4.41
C THR A 33 14.24 6.81 -3.22
N TRP A 34 14.28 5.49 -3.34
CA TRP A 34 14.69 4.59 -2.25
C TRP A 34 16.16 4.77 -1.89
N ILE A 35 17.01 5.06 -2.87
CA ILE A 35 18.45 5.31 -2.66
C ILE A 35 18.66 6.67 -1.98
N VAL A 36 18.00 7.73 -2.47
CA VAL A 36 18.14 9.10 -1.94
C VAL A 36 17.71 9.19 -0.48
N PHE A 37 16.65 8.48 -0.11
CA PHE A 37 16.18 8.46 1.28
C PHE A 37 16.87 7.38 2.13
N GLY A 38 17.19 6.22 1.55
CA GLY A 38 17.85 5.11 2.25
C GLY A 38 19.32 5.39 2.59
N ALA A 39 20.08 6.04 1.71
CA ALA A 39 21.49 6.31 1.93
C ALA A 39 21.77 7.19 3.17
N PRO A 40 21.04 8.30 3.41
CA PRO A 40 21.12 9.03 4.68
C PRO A 40 20.80 8.15 5.90
N GLY A 41 19.79 7.29 5.82
CA GLY A 41 19.47 6.33 6.89
C GLY A 41 20.65 5.42 7.22
N LEU A 42 21.29 4.85 6.19
CA LEU A 42 22.47 4.01 6.35
C LEU A 42 23.65 4.78 6.96
N LEU A 43 23.88 6.03 6.54
CA LEU A 43 24.94 6.87 7.14
C LEU A 43 24.68 7.13 8.63
N MET A 44 23.42 7.36 8.99
CA MET A 44 23.01 7.54 10.39
C MET A 44 23.23 6.25 11.19
N ASP A 45 22.90 5.09 10.61
CA ASP A 45 23.13 3.77 11.22
C ASP A 45 24.62 3.52 11.48
N VAL A 46 25.46 3.74 10.47
CA VAL A 46 26.92 3.59 10.58
C VAL A 46 27.48 4.54 11.64
N TYR A 47 27.02 5.78 11.68
CA TYR A 47 27.42 6.75 12.70
C TYR A 47 27.06 6.27 14.11
N GLU A 48 25.88 5.71 14.32
CA GLU A 48 25.46 5.23 15.65
C GLU A 48 26.25 4.01 16.12
N VAL A 49 26.59 3.11 15.21
CA VAL A 49 27.47 1.98 15.50
C VAL A 49 28.88 2.45 15.80
N ALA A 50 29.45 3.33 14.97
CA ALA A 50 30.80 3.87 15.16
C ALA A 50 30.93 4.68 16.46
N ALA A 51 29.86 5.38 16.86
CA ALA A 51 29.79 6.11 18.13
C ALA A 51 29.51 5.21 19.35
N GLY A 52 29.40 3.88 19.17
CA GLY A 52 29.14 2.92 20.25
C GLY A 52 27.74 3.01 20.88
N LYS A 53 26.79 3.70 20.22
CA LYS A 53 25.42 3.90 20.73
C LYS A 53 24.53 2.69 20.47
N VAL A 54 24.82 1.97 19.40
CA VAL A 54 24.07 0.79 18.96
C VAL A 54 25.06 -0.33 18.65
N SER A 55 24.77 -1.54 19.14
CA SER A 55 25.54 -2.73 18.77
C SER A 55 25.32 -3.05 17.28
N PRO A 56 26.36 -3.45 16.52
CA PRO A 56 26.21 -3.89 15.14
C PRO A 56 25.12 -4.95 14.96
N LEU A 57 24.98 -5.88 15.92
CA LEU A 57 23.95 -6.92 15.88
C LEU A 57 22.53 -6.36 16.01
N ASN A 58 22.33 -5.36 16.88
CA ASN A 58 21.02 -4.74 17.09
C ASN A 58 20.55 -3.96 15.86
N LEU A 59 21.49 -3.50 15.03
CA LEU A 59 21.20 -2.89 13.73
C LEU A 59 21.00 -3.96 12.63
N ALA A 60 21.91 -4.93 12.55
CA ALA A 60 21.92 -5.91 11.48
C ALA A 60 20.68 -6.81 11.49
N VAL A 61 20.23 -7.25 12.68
CA VAL A 61 19.06 -8.14 12.80
C VAL A 61 17.80 -7.54 12.17
N PRO A 62 17.32 -6.34 12.55
CA PRO A 62 16.11 -5.78 11.96
C PRO A 62 16.26 -5.46 10.48
N VAL A 63 17.41 -4.95 10.04
CA VAL A 63 17.65 -4.61 8.62
C VAL A 63 17.68 -5.85 7.74
N LEU A 64 18.49 -6.86 8.11
CA LEU A 64 18.64 -8.08 7.32
C LEU A 64 17.35 -8.91 7.33
N PHE A 65 16.70 -9.04 8.49
CA PHE A 65 15.43 -9.77 8.58
C PHE A 65 14.36 -9.11 7.71
N SER A 66 14.19 -7.79 7.83
CA SER A 66 13.16 -7.07 7.05
C SER A 66 13.46 -7.12 5.56
N SER A 67 14.74 -7.02 5.18
CA SER A 67 15.15 -7.14 3.77
C SER A 67 14.87 -8.54 3.24
N ALA A 68 15.27 -9.59 3.96
CA ALA A 68 15.01 -10.98 3.58
C ALA A 68 13.52 -11.27 3.46
N LEU A 69 12.71 -10.78 4.40
CA LEU A 69 11.25 -10.88 4.33
C LEU A 69 10.71 -10.14 3.11
N SER A 70 11.20 -8.94 2.83
CA SER A 70 10.81 -8.16 1.65
C SER A 70 11.03 -8.92 0.35
N PHE A 71 12.20 -9.55 0.21
CA PHE A 71 12.52 -10.38 -0.96
C PHE A 71 11.65 -11.63 -1.02
N ALA A 72 11.39 -12.29 0.12
CA ALA A 72 10.51 -13.45 0.17
C ALA A 72 9.07 -13.10 -0.25
N LEU A 73 8.52 -12.00 0.23
CA LEU A 73 7.19 -11.53 -0.14
C LEU A 73 7.12 -11.12 -1.61
N GLY A 74 8.16 -10.46 -2.14
CA GLY A 74 8.27 -10.14 -3.56
C GLY A 74 8.33 -11.39 -4.44
N TYR A 75 9.13 -12.39 -4.05
CA TYR A 75 9.24 -13.67 -4.77
C TYR A 75 7.91 -14.46 -4.80
N LEU A 76 7.13 -14.37 -3.72
CA LEU A 76 5.80 -14.99 -3.64
C LEU A 76 4.70 -14.20 -4.37
N GLY A 77 5.02 -13.07 -5.00
CA GLY A 77 4.05 -12.19 -5.66
C GLY A 77 3.12 -11.45 -4.69
N LEU A 78 3.47 -11.40 -3.40
CA LEU A 78 2.66 -10.72 -2.37
C LEU A 78 3.00 -9.23 -2.26
N PHE A 79 4.19 -8.82 -2.71
CA PHE A 79 4.65 -7.43 -2.76
C PHE A 79 4.82 -6.97 -4.20
N GLY A 80 4.34 -5.75 -4.48
CA GLY A 80 4.67 -5.06 -5.72
C GLY A 80 6.12 -4.60 -5.76
N GLY A 81 6.56 -4.17 -6.95
CA GLY A 81 7.90 -3.65 -7.18
C GLY A 81 8.28 -2.44 -6.31
N ALA A 82 7.32 -1.56 -6.01
CA ALA A 82 7.54 -0.42 -5.13
C ALA A 82 7.55 -0.82 -3.64
N ASP A 83 6.66 -1.73 -3.24
CA ASP A 83 6.48 -2.13 -1.84
C ASP A 83 7.74 -2.77 -1.26
N PHE A 84 8.42 -3.63 -2.04
CA PHE A 84 9.65 -4.25 -1.56
C PHE A 84 10.76 -3.21 -1.34
N LYS A 85 10.92 -2.27 -2.27
CA LYS A 85 11.96 -1.23 -2.17
C LYS A 85 11.66 -0.28 -1.01
N ALA A 86 10.39 0.08 -0.84
CA ALA A 86 9.93 0.89 0.27
C ALA A 86 10.21 0.21 1.62
N PHE A 87 9.92 -1.09 1.73
CA PHE A 87 10.11 -1.82 2.99
C PHE A 87 11.59 -1.98 3.35
N VAL A 88 12.46 -2.26 2.38
CA VAL A 88 13.92 -2.29 2.58
C VAL A 88 14.45 -0.91 3.00
N ALA A 89 14.07 0.15 2.28
CA ALA A 89 14.51 1.51 2.61
C ALA A 89 14.03 1.95 4.00
N LEU A 90 12.80 1.58 4.36
CA LEU A 90 12.24 1.84 5.68
C LEU A 90 12.96 1.07 6.78
N ALA A 91 13.38 -0.17 6.52
CA ALA A 91 14.13 -0.97 7.48
C ALA A 91 15.49 -0.34 7.85
N VAL A 92 16.13 0.31 6.88
CA VAL A 92 17.37 1.07 7.07
C VAL A 92 17.09 2.44 7.72
N LEU A 93 16.03 3.14 7.31
CA LEU A 93 15.68 4.44 7.87
C LEU A 93 15.26 4.36 9.33
N GLN A 94 14.50 3.34 9.70
CA GLN A 94 13.92 3.16 11.02
C GLN A 94 14.07 1.70 11.50
N PRO A 95 15.30 1.27 11.87
CA PRO A 95 15.56 -0.11 12.28
C PRO A 95 15.03 -0.44 13.68
N TYR A 96 14.80 0.57 14.52
CA TYR A 96 14.37 0.43 15.91
C TYR A 96 13.22 1.41 16.23
N PRO A 97 12.42 1.16 17.28
CA PRO A 97 11.29 2.02 17.60
C PRO A 97 11.73 3.43 18.03
N PRO A 98 11.16 4.50 17.45
CA PRO A 98 11.44 5.86 17.89
C PRO A 98 10.81 6.12 19.26
N ARG A 99 11.53 6.84 20.13
CA ARG A 99 11.06 7.17 21.48
C ARG A 99 10.05 8.32 21.46
N LEU A 100 10.07 9.13 20.41
CA LEU A 100 9.13 10.26 20.22
C LEU A 100 7.69 9.78 20.00
N ILE A 101 7.48 8.55 19.53
CA ILE A 101 6.16 8.02 19.20
C ILE A 101 5.83 6.89 20.15
N ARG A 102 4.76 7.03 20.92
CA ARG A 102 4.26 5.98 21.81
C ARG A 102 3.23 5.12 21.08
N PRO A 103 3.40 3.78 21.06
CA PRO A 103 2.41 2.89 20.45
C PRO A 103 1.11 2.92 21.25
N VAL A 104 -0.02 3.14 20.57
CA VAL A 104 -1.34 3.24 21.20
C VAL A 104 -1.73 1.93 21.89
N LEU A 105 -1.48 0.79 21.25
CA LEU A 105 -1.80 -0.54 21.77
C LEU A 105 -0.66 -1.16 22.58
N GLY A 106 0.47 -0.48 22.74
CA GLY A 106 1.65 -1.01 23.46
C GLY A 106 2.40 -2.15 22.76
N VAL A 107 1.91 -2.64 21.61
CA VAL A 107 2.53 -3.75 20.87
C VAL A 107 3.57 -3.21 19.89
N VAL A 108 4.82 -3.64 20.05
CA VAL A 108 5.94 -3.33 19.15
C VAL A 108 6.72 -4.61 18.91
N SER A 109 6.97 -4.93 17.65
CA SER A 109 7.81 -6.06 17.28
C SER A 109 9.27 -5.80 17.66
N VAL A 110 10.00 -6.87 18.01
CA VAL A 110 11.46 -6.84 18.19
C VAL A 110 12.15 -6.35 16.91
N VAL A 111 11.60 -6.70 15.74
CA VAL A 111 11.98 -6.14 14.45
C VAL A 111 11.02 -4.99 14.13
N TYR A 112 11.42 -3.76 14.44
CA TYR A 112 10.54 -2.60 14.36
C TYR A 112 9.88 -2.39 12.98
N PRO A 113 10.58 -2.57 11.84
CA PRO A 113 9.95 -2.42 10.53
C PRO A 113 8.69 -3.30 10.35
N LEU A 114 8.64 -4.50 10.96
CA LEU A 114 7.43 -5.33 10.97
C LEU A 114 6.25 -4.65 11.65
N THR A 115 6.49 -3.85 12.67
CA THR A 115 5.41 -3.09 13.34
C THR A 115 4.81 -2.09 12.37
N VAL A 116 5.64 -1.38 11.61
CA VAL A 116 5.16 -0.43 10.60
C VAL A 116 4.44 -1.18 9.49
N PHE A 117 5.01 -2.27 9.01
CA PHE A 117 4.39 -3.13 7.99
C PHE A 117 3.02 -3.65 8.43
N SER A 118 2.92 -4.32 9.57
CA SER A 118 1.64 -4.87 10.07
C SER A 118 0.59 -3.78 10.29
N ASN A 119 0.98 -2.63 10.85
CA ASN A 119 0.06 -1.50 11.01
C ASN A 119 -0.39 -0.94 9.66
N SER A 120 0.50 -0.86 8.66
CA SER A 120 0.17 -0.39 7.31
C SER A 120 -0.74 -1.38 6.58
N ALA A 121 -0.51 -2.68 6.71
CA ALA A 121 -1.35 -3.74 6.14
C ALA A 121 -2.75 -3.71 6.76
N LEU A 122 -2.86 -3.54 8.07
CA LEU A 122 -4.14 -3.35 8.76
C LEU A 122 -4.86 -2.08 8.31
N ALA A 123 -4.13 -0.96 8.14
CA ALA A 123 -4.69 0.29 7.65
C ALA A 123 -5.20 0.15 6.21
N GLY A 124 -4.43 -0.52 5.34
CA GLY A 124 -4.81 -0.83 3.96
C GLY A 124 -6.06 -1.73 3.89
N ALA A 125 -6.09 -2.82 4.67
CA ALA A 125 -7.27 -3.68 4.76
C ALA A 125 -8.52 -2.92 5.27
N SER A 126 -8.32 -2.00 6.21
CA SER A 126 -9.39 -1.15 6.74
C SER A 126 -9.96 -0.16 5.70
N PHE A 127 -9.25 0.11 4.59
CA PHE A 127 -9.75 0.95 3.51
C PHE A 127 -11.03 0.38 2.87
N GLY A 128 -11.20 -0.94 2.85
CA GLY A 128 -12.44 -1.57 2.40
C GLY A 128 -13.67 -1.13 3.20
N LEU A 129 -13.51 -0.80 4.49
CA LEU A 129 -14.59 -0.24 5.32
C LEU A 129 -14.96 1.18 4.89
N VAL A 130 -13.98 1.97 4.43
CA VAL A 130 -14.21 3.31 3.87
C VAL A 130 -15.03 3.19 2.57
N LEU A 131 -14.69 2.25 1.70
CA LEU A 131 -15.43 1.96 0.48
C LEU A 131 -16.86 1.50 0.78
N LEU A 132 -17.02 0.58 1.74
CA LEU A 132 -18.33 0.14 2.21
C LEU A 132 -19.19 1.33 2.67
N PHE A 133 -18.65 2.19 3.53
CA PHE A 133 -19.37 3.36 4.04
C PHE A 133 -19.75 4.33 2.92
N ARG A 134 -18.83 4.58 1.98
CA ARG A 134 -19.08 5.41 0.79
C ARG A 134 -20.21 4.84 -0.06
N ASN A 135 -20.20 3.53 -0.31
CA ASN A 135 -21.22 2.85 -1.11
C ASN A 135 -22.58 2.87 -0.40
N MET A 136 -22.64 2.56 0.90
CA MET A 136 -23.88 2.65 1.69
C MET A 136 -24.45 4.08 1.68
N SER A 137 -23.59 5.09 1.78
CA SER A 137 -23.97 6.49 1.69
C SER A 137 -24.54 6.85 0.31
N ALA A 138 -23.97 6.31 -0.77
CA ALA A 138 -24.48 6.48 -2.13
C ALA A 138 -25.83 5.78 -2.35
N ALA A 139 -26.00 4.55 -1.84
CA ALA A 139 -27.26 3.82 -1.89
C ALA A 139 -28.39 4.59 -1.19
N ARG A 140 -28.12 5.18 -0.01
CA ARG A 140 -29.09 6.03 0.71
C ARG A 140 -29.49 7.29 -0.06
N ARG A 141 -28.62 7.79 -0.95
CA ARG A 141 -28.93 8.91 -1.86
C ARG A 141 -29.65 8.46 -3.14
N GLY A 142 -30.06 7.20 -3.23
CA GLY A 142 -30.77 6.65 -4.39
C GLY A 142 -29.85 6.26 -5.56
N SER A 143 -28.53 6.15 -5.35
CA SER A 143 -27.64 5.64 -6.40
C SER A 143 -27.92 4.15 -6.65
N PRO A 144 -28.22 3.73 -7.89
CA PRO A 144 -28.61 2.36 -8.16
C PRO A 144 -27.38 1.46 -8.28
N LEU A 145 -26.75 1.08 -7.16
CA LEU A 145 -25.44 0.43 -7.14
C LEU A 145 -25.34 -0.86 -7.97
N PHE A 146 -26.41 -1.67 -7.98
CA PHE A 146 -26.45 -3.01 -8.61
C PHE A 146 -27.48 -3.10 -9.74
N GLU A 147 -27.79 -1.99 -10.39
CA GLU A 147 -28.64 -1.99 -11.59
C GLU A 147 -28.04 -2.91 -12.67
N GLY A 148 -28.86 -3.81 -13.22
CA GLY A 148 -28.41 -4.85 -14.16
C GLY A 148 -27.83 -6.11 -13.51
N HIS A 149 -27.61 -6.10 -12.19
CA HIS A 149 -27.04 -7.21 -11.40
C HIS A 149 -27.92 -7.62 -10.22
N GLU A 150 -29.24 -7.48 -10.37
CA GLU A 150 -30.20 -7.75 -9.29
C GLU A 150 -30.23 -9.23 -8.89
N SER A 151 -30.02 -10.13 -9.85
CA SER A 151 -29.98 -11.58 -9.66
C SER A 151 -28.70 -12.10 -8.99
N GLU A 152 -27.66 -11.26 -8.85
CA GLU A 152 -26.38 -11.69 -8.25
C GLU A 152 -26.49 -12.01 -6.77
N ALA A 153 -25.69 -13.00 -6.35
CA ALA A 153 -25.72 -13.51 -4.99
C ALA A 153 -25.35 -12.42 -3.96
N PRO A 154 -25.99 -12.38 -2.77
CA PRO A 154 -25.73 -11.35 -1.77
C PRO A 154 -24.27 -11.23 -1.33
N TRP A 155 -23.54 -12.34 -1.27
CA TRP A 155 -22.12 -12.35 -0.89
C TRP A 155 -21.23 -11.69 -1.96
N ARG A 156 -21.56 -11.80 -3.24
CA ARG A 156 -20.83 -11.11 -4.33
C ARG A 156 -21.04 -9.62 -4.27
N LYS A 157 -22.30 -9.19 -4.06
CA LYS A 157 -22.63 -7.79 -3.82
C LYS A 157 -21.89 -7.24 -2.61
N LEU A 158 -21.79 -8.01 -1.52
CA LEU A 158 -21.01 -7.62 -0.35
C LEU A 158 -19.52 -7.41 -0.69
N ILE A 159 -18.89 -8.35 -1.39
CA ILE A 159 -17.48 -8.19 -1.81
C ILE A 159 -17.29 -6.90 -2.62
N ILE A 160 -18.18 -6.63 -3.58
CA ILE A 160 -18.11 -5.42 -4.42
C ILE A 160 -18.26 -4.15 -3.59
N LEU A 161 -19.10 -4.16 -2.55
CA LEU A 161 -19.21 -3.00 -1.65
C LEU A 161 -17.91 -2.69 -0.91
N PHE A 162 -17.07 -3.70 -0.66
CA PHE A 162 -15.77 -3.56 0.00
C PHE A 162 -14.63 -3.27 -0.98
N SER A 163 -14.69 -3.77 -2.22
CA SER A 163 -13.58 -3.69 -3.18
C SER A 163 -13.74 -2.61 -4.24
N GLY A 164 -14.97 -2.16 -4.52
CA GLY A 164 -15.29 -1.34 -5.68
C GLY A 164 -16.19 -0.15 -5.38
N VAL A 165 -16.29 0.76 -6.36
CA VAL A 165 -17.21 1.91 -6.31
C VAL A 165 -17.87 2.10 -7.67
N ARG A 166 -19.16 2.42 -7.68
CA ARG A 166 -19.86 2.79 -8.93
C ARG A 166 -19.43 4.21 -9.32
N VAL A 167 -18.86 4.32 -10.51
CA VAL A 167 -18.39 5.59 -11.10
C VAL A 167 -19.00 5.75 -12.50
N ARG A 168 -19.13 7.00 -12.96
CA ARG A 168 -19.53 7.28 -14.35
C ARG A 168 -18.31 7.09 -15.25
N LEU A 169 -18.48 6.53 -16.44
CA LEU A 169 -17.41 6.30 -17.41
C LEU A 169 -16.63 7.60 -17.72
N GLU A 170 -17.35 8.73 -17.87
CA GLU A 170 -16.75 10.07 -18.08
C GLU A 170 -15.82 10.54 -16.94
N SER A 171 -15.95 9.96 -15.74
CA SER A 171 -15.14 10.30 -14.57
C SER A 171 -13.97 9.35 -14.35
N VAL A 172 -13.83 8.33 -15.20
CA VAL A 172 -12.68 7.42 -15.17
C VAL A 172 -11.46 8.22 -15.61
N ARG A 173 -10.47 8.30 -14.71
CA ARG A 173 -9.21 8.99 -14.99
C ARG A 173 -8.26 8.00 -15.66
N GLY A 174 -7.84 8.28 -16.90
CA GLY A 174 -6.62 7.80 -17.58
C GLY A 174 -6.32 6.28 -17.62
N PRO A 175 -5.47 5.81 -18.54
CA PRO A 175 -5.30 4.37 -18.78
C PRO A 175 -4.02 3.80 -18.14
N PRO A 176 -4.04 2.64 -17.46
CA PRO A 176 -5.11 1.99 -16.70
C PRO A 176 -4.93 2.33 -15.21
N PHE A 177 -5.81 3.17 -14.67
CA PHE A 177 -5.74 3.59 -13.26
C PHE A 177 -6.90 3.05 -12.42
N GLN A 178 -7.95 2.55 -13.05
CA GLN A 178 -9.07 1.89 -12.43
C GLN A 178 -9.36 0.65 -13.27
N TYR A 179 -9.61 -0.49 -12.63
CA TYR A 179 -9.93 -1.72 -13.34
C TYR A 179 -11.44 -1.97 -13.25
N PRO A 180 -12.09 -2.31 -14.38
CA PRO A 180 -13.53 -2.50 -14.40
C PRO A 180 -13.90 -3.75 -13.62
N LEU A 181 -14.84 -3.61 -12.69
CA LEU A 181 -15.49 -4.75 -12.02
C LEU A 181 -16.73 -5.22 -12.78
N GLU A 182 -17.05 -4.58 -13.91
CA GLU A 182 -18.18 -4.89 -14.77
C GLU A 182 -17.67 -4.96 -16.21
N VAL A 183 -17.74 -6.15 -16.82
CA VAL A 183 -17.23 -6.42 -18.18
C VAL A 183 -18.35 -6.94 -19.09
N PRO A 184 -18.26 -6.79 -20.42
CA PRO A 184 -19.22 -7.35 -21.36
C PRO A 184 -19.31 -8.87 -21.21
N ALA A 185 -20.52 -9.42 -21.25
CA ALA A 185 -20.74 -10.86 -21.28
C ALA A 185 -20.86 -11.37 -22.73
N GLU A 186 -20.30 -12.56 -23.02
CA GLU A 186 -20.34 -13.18 -24.36
C GLU A 186 -21.77 -13.37 -24.91
N GLU A 187 -22.77 -13.55 -24.04
CA GLU A 187 -24.18 -13.76 -24.42
C GLU A 187 -24.99 -12.45 -24.54
N GLY A 188 -24.32 -11.28 -24.46
CA GLY A 188 -24.96 -9.98 -24.39
C GLY A 188 -25.34 -9.60 -22.96
N GLY A 189 -25.01 -8.37 -22.55
CA GLY A 189 -25.17 -7.90 -21.17
C GLY A 189 -23.84 -7.64 -20.49
N ARG A 190 -23.87 -7.46 -19.17
CA ARG A 190 -22.69 -7.15 -18.36
C ARG A 190 -22.56 -8.17 -17.23
N ARG A 191 -21.33 -8.52 -16.87
CA ARG A 191 -21.02 -9.46 -15.79
C ARG A 191 -20.11 -8.80 -14.76
N LEU A 192 -20.36 -9.09 -13.49
CA LEU A 192 -19.48 -8.67 -12.40
C LEU A 192 -18.26 -9.59 -12.28
N VAL A 193 -17.08 -8.96 -12.21
CA VAL A 193 -15.78 -9.60 -11.97
C VAL A 193 -15.30 -9.15 -10.60
N LEU A 194 -15.00 -10.12 -9.73
CA LEU A 194 -14.57 -9.83 -8.35
C LEU A 194 -13.07 -9.57 -8.25
N MET A 195 -12.29 -10.16 -9.16
CA MET A 195 -10.83 -10.06 -9.21
C MET A 195 -10.45 -9.80 -10.67
N PRO A 196 -10.48 -8.54 -11.11
CA PRO A 196 -10.02 -8.20 -12.45
C PRO A 196 -8.53 -8.49 -12.55
N ASP A 197 -8.08 -8.88 -13.74
CA ASP A 197 -6.66 -8.96 -14.00
C ASP A 197 -6.11 -7.53 -14.04
N ILE A 198 -5.11 -7.29 -13.19
CA ILE A 198 -4.50 -5.97 -12.98
C ILE A 198 -3.25 -5.82 -13.87
N GLU A 199 -2.78 -6.92 -14.46
CA GLU A 199 -1.64 -6.94 -15.39
C GLU A 199 -2.10 -6.92 -16.86
N ASP A 200 -3.39 -7.19 -17.10
CA ASP A 200 -4.01 -7.13 -18.42
C ASP A 200 -4.81 -5.83 -18.61
N ASP A 201 -4.13 -4.86 -19.21
CA ASP A 201 -4.71 -3.56 -19.52
C ASP A 201 -5.65 -3.58 -20.74
N GLU A 202 -5.66 -4.67 -21.51
CA GLU A 202 -6.54 -4.82 -22.69
C GLU A 202 -8.01 -4.88 -22.26
N ALA A 203 -8.31 -5.65 -21.20
CA ALA A 203 -9.65 -5.76 -20.64
C ALA A 203 -10.17 -4.41 -20.09
N ALA A 204 -9.27 -3.60 -19.50
CA ALA A 204 -9.63 -2.24 -19.07
C ALA A 204 -9.89 -1.32 -20.27
N ALA A 205 -9.06 -1.41 -21.31
CA ALA A 205 -9.20 -0.62 -22.53
C ALA A 205 -10.50 -0.96 -23.29
N GLU A 206 -10.90 -2.23 -23.33
CA GLU A 206 -12.16 -2.66 -23.98
C GLU A 206 -13.40 -2.09 -23.29
N VAL A 207 -13.37 -1.95 -21.96
CA VAL A 207 -14.52 -1.44 -21.19
C VAL A 207 -14.60 0.09 -21.18
N PHE A 208 -13.46 0.79 -21.20
CA PHE A 208 -13.41 2.25 -21.11
C PHE A 208 -13.30 2.97 -22.46
N GLY A 209 -12.90 2.27 -23.52
CA GLY A 209 -12.77 2.79 -24.89
C GLY A 209 -14.10 2.92 -25.63
#